data_AF-A0A4R3K027-F1
#
_entry.id   AF-A0A4R3K027-F1
#
_cell.length_a   1.000
_cell.length_b   1.000
_cell.length_c   1.000
_cell.angle_alpha   90.00
_cell.angle_beta   90.00
_cell.angle_gamma   90.00
#
_symmetry.space_group_name_H-M   'P 1'
#
loop_
_entity.id
_entity.type
_entity.pdbx_description
1 polymer ?
#
loop_
_entity_poly.entity_id
_entity_poly.type
_entity_poly.pdbx_seq_one_letter_code
_entity_poly.pdbx_strand_id
1 'polypeptide(L)'
;MVIFIIFLFVNVFVTGVFMAVYGGKQSYSEGMLLGVHIPDYAARDADVDALMETYSKRTKWFYFINFLISAAICFLNFWYFSIFLIAWSLWLVELCGGAIWHLHGTHKKLYVLKMDRGWQADAKQISEDDDVYWKNGWYNNPNDKRLWVPDRFFPSNYSTNMAKPAGKIFTFGLLGGTMVLLLILFVVFLRADFTPRYLELRGNAAQISSPMSPITFELKDVKGFELLGKMPEGNFTRTNGLADDRQLVGKFQEKETGDYRMYVYKDCFPVLKIDLPGYTVLINSEKKGQTESWYRKLAERLPELAAGAE
;
A
#
# COMPACT_ATOMS: atom_id res chain seq x y z
N MET A 1 7.74 -10.83 -11.57
CA MET A 1 7.38 -10.12 -12.83
C MET A 1 5.91 -9.66 -12.88
N VAL A 2 4.93 -10.53 -12.61
CA VAL A 2 3.49 -10.17 -12.71
C VAL A 2 3.12 -9.02 -11.76
N ILE A 3 3.59 -9.09 -10.50
CA ILE A 3 3.34 -8.05 -9.48
C ILE A 3 3.87 -6.69 -9.95
N PHE A 4 5.09 -6.66 -10.50
CA PHE A 4 5.68 -5.45 -11.07
C PHE A 4 4.79 -4.80 -12.14
N ILE A 5 4.30 -5.60 -13.11
CA ILE A 5 3.45 -5.09 -14.20
C ILE A 5 2.14 -4.52 -13.65
N ILE A 6 1.50 -5.23 -12.71
CA ILE A 6 0.26 -4.77 -12.08
C ILE A 6 0.48 -3.44 -11.38
N PHE A 7 1.50 -3.33 -10.53
CA PHE A 7 1.77 -2.09 -9.79
C PHE A 7 2.22 -0.94 -10.70
N LEU A 8 2.97 -1.22 -11.76
CA LEU A 8 3.33 -0.20 -12.75
C LEU A 8 2.07 0.39 -13.40
N PHE A 9 1.15 -0.47 -13.85
CA PHE A 9 -0.12 -0.03 -14.43
C PHE A 9 -0.97 0.75 -13.42
N VAL A 10 -1.11 0.23 -12.19
CA VAL A 10 -1.84 0.91 -11.11
C VAL A 10 -1.25 2.28 -10.81
N ASN A 11 0.09 2.40 -10.74
CA ASN A 11 0.74 3.67 -10.45
C ASN A 11 0.53 4.69 -11.58
N VAL A 12 0.70 4.27 -12.84
CA VAL A 12 0.40 5.10 -14.02
C VAL A 12 -1.05 5.59 -13.98
N PHE A 13 -1.99 4.69 -13.69
CA PHE A 13 -3.41 5.01 -13.60
C PHE A 13 -3.71 5.99 -12.46
N VAL A 14 -3.23 5.71 -11.25
CA VAL A 14 -3.44 6.57 -10.06
C VAL A 14 -2.84 7.94 -10.29
N THR A 15 -1.59 8.06 -10.72
CA THR A 15 -0.98 9.36 -10.99
C THR A 15 -1.71 10.10 -12.13
N GLY A 16 -2.17 9.38 -13.16
CA GLY A 16 -2.97 9.93 -14.25
C GLY A 16 -4.31 10.50 -13.78
N VAL A 17 -5.04 9.78 -12.91
CA VAL A 17 -6.29 10.27 -12.30
C VAL A 17 -6.03 11.50 -11.45
N PHE A 18 -5.01 11.49 -10.59
CA PHE A 18 -4.66 12.66 -9.78
C PHE A 18 -4.29 13.87 -10.66
N MET A 19 -3.54 13.66 -11.73
CA MET A 19 -3.20 14.72 -12.68
C MET A 19 -4.44 15.25 -13.42
N ALA A 20 -5.37 14.38 -13.81
CA ALA A 20 -6.60 14.79 -14.48
C ALA A 20 -7.52 15.61 -13.55
N VAL A 21 -7.61 15.22 -12.28
CA VAL A 21 -8.50 15.86 -11.28
C VAL A 21 -7.89 17.15 -10.71
N TYR A 22 -6.59 17.12 -10.36
CA TYR A 22 -5.93 18.20 -9.62
C TYR A 22 -4.84 18.94 -10.43
N GLY A 23 -4.39 18.41 -11.58
CA GLY A 23 -3.34 19.01 -12.40
C GLY A 23 -3.84 19.93 -13.53
N GLY A 24 -5.14 19.90 -13.81
CA GLY A 24 -5.79 20.70 -14.86
C GLY A 24 -5.92 22.19 -14.51
N LYS A 25 -6.18 23.01 -15.54
CA LYS A 25 -6.66 24.39 -15.32
C LYS A 25 -8.07 24.28 -14.75
N GLN A 26 -8.22 24.57 -13.46
CA GLN A 26 -9.53 24.66 -12.83
C GLN A 26 -10.28 25.81 -13.51
N SER A 27 -11.40 25.49 -14.16
CA SER A 27 -12.20 26.47 -14.88
C SER A 27 -13.04 27.29 -13.91
N TYR A 28 -13.22 28.57 -14.23
CA TYR A 28 -14.25 29.36 -13.58
C TYR A 28 -15.62 28.75 -13.90
N SER A 29 -16.39 28.42 -12.87
CA SER A 29 -17.71 27.81 -12.99
C SER A 29 -18.58 28.24 -11.82
N GLU A 30 -19.85 28.54 -12.07
CA GLU A 30 -20.83 28.90 -11.04
C GLU A 30 -20.37 30.05 -10.11
N GLY A 31 -19.65 31.04 -10.66
CA GLY A 31 -19.16 32.16 -9.85
C GLY A 31 -17.90 31.86 -9.03
N MET A 32 -17.31 30.67 -9.18
CA MET A 32 -16.19 30.21 -8.38
C MET A 32 -14.95 29.87 -9.22
N LEU A 33 -13.78 30.13 -8.65
CA LEU A 33 -12.49 29.63 -9.11
C LEU A 33 -11.74 29.02 -7.93
N LEU A 34 -11.21 27.79 -8.07
CA LEU A 34 -10.55 27.06 -6.97
C LEU A 34 -11.40 27.05 -5.67
N GLY A 35 -12.72 26.99 -5.79
CA GLY A 35 -13.64 27.04 -4.66
C GLY A 35 -13.65 28.39 -3.93
N VAL A 36 -13.32 29.50 -4.57
CA VAL A 36 -13.46 30.86 -4.03
C VAL A 36 -14.45 31.62 -4.89
N HIS A 37 -15.45 32.26 -4.28
CA HIS A 37 -16.43 33.06 -5.02
C HIS A 37 -15.80 34.40 -5.45
N ILE A 38 -15.63 34.60 -6.75
CA ILE A 38 -15.08 35.84 -7.32
C ILE A 38 -15.96 36.30 -8.50
N PRO A 39 -16.12 37.63 -8.71
CA PRO A 39 -16.84 38.14 -9.88
C PRO A 39 -16.20 37.71 -11.21
N ASP A 40 -16.99 37.60 -12.28
CA ASP A 40 -16.50 37.15 -13.60
C ASP A 40 -15.37 38.03 -14.14
N TYR A 41 -15.43 39.35 -13.90
CA TYR A 41 -14.35 40.27 -14.30
C TYR A 41 -13.04 40.02 -13.53
N ALA A 42 -13.12 39.57 -12.27
CA ALA A 42 -11.97 39.31 -11.42
C ALA A 42 -11.30 37.97 -11.77
N ALA A 43 -12.05 37.02 -12.32
CA ALA A 43 -11.49 35.77 -12.83
C ALA A 43 -10.51 35.97 -14.01
N ARG A 44 -10.55 37.14 -14.67
CA ARG A 44 -9.66 37.55 -15.76
C ARG A 44 -8.65 38.62 -15.34
N ASP A 45 -8.50 38.85 -14.04
CA ASP A 45 -7.50 39.77 -13.51
C ASP A 45 -6.09 39.18 -13.73
N ALA A 46 -5.13 40.04 -14.08
CA ALA A 46 -3.77 39.61 -14.41
C ALA A 46 -3.08 38.84 -13.26
N ASP A 47 -3.38 39.19 -11.99
CA ASP A 47 -2.81 38.50 -10.84
C ASP A 47 -3.44 37.10 -10.66
N VAL A 48 -4.73 36.96 -10.97
CA VAL A 48 -5.44 35.67 -10.94
C VAL A 48 -4.92 34.76 -12.06
N ASP A 49 -4.77 35.28 -13.27
CA ASP A 49 -4.20 34.53 -14.39
C ASP A 49 -2.77 34.06 -14.09
N ALA A 50 -1.92 34.94 -13.55
CA ALA A 50 -0.56 34.60 -13.14
C ALA A 50 -0.53 33.53 -12.03
N LEU A 51 -1.45 33.60 -11.07
CA LEU A 51 -1.61 32.59 -10.01
C LEU A 51 -2.01 31.23 -10.60
N MET A 52 -2.98 31.20 -11.51
CA MET A 52 -3.47 29.99 -12.16
C MET A 52 -2.44 29.35 -13.10
N GLU A 53 -1.67 30.16 -13.82
CA GLU A 53 -0.54 29.66 -14.60
C GLU A 53 0.52 29.01 -13.73
N THR A 54 0.89 29.67 -12.62
CA THR A 54 1.87 29.16 -11.67
C THR A 54 1.39 27.84 -11.07
N TYR A 55 0.11 27.78 -10.68
CA TYR A 55 -0.52 26.56 -10.18
C TYR A 55 -0.43 25.43 -11.21
N SER A 56 -0.89 25.65 -12.45
CA SER A 56 -0.90 24.62 -13.49
C SER A 56 0.50 24.12 -13.84
N LYS A 57 1.50 25.01 -13.96
CA LYS A 57 2.89 24.62 -14.21
C LYS A 57 3.43 23.77 -13.05
N ARG A 58 3.21 24.22 -11.82
CA ARG A 58 3.71 23.55 -10.61
C ARG A 58 3.05 22.19 -10.37
N THR A 59 1.73 22.07 -10.56
CA THR A 59 1.03 20.79 -10.40
C THR A 59 1.39 19.79 -11.49
N LYS A 60 1.48 20.22 -12.76
CA LYS A 60 1.97 19.35 -13.85
C LYS A 60 3.37 18.81 -13.57
N TRP A 61 4.27 19.68 -13.10
CA TRP A 61 5.63 19.27 -12.74
C TRP A 61 5.65 18.31 -11.53
N PHE A 62 4.84 18.58 -10.51
CA PHE A 62 4.66 17.71 -9.35
C PHE A 62 4.21 16.29 -9.76
N TYR A 63 3.18 16.19 -10.60
CA TYR A 63 2.68 14.90 -11.08
C TYR A 63 3.64 14.20 -12.03
N PHE A 64 4.38 14.94 -12.87
CA PHE A 64 5.41 14.38 -13.74
C PHE A 64 6.56 13.75 -12.93
N ILE A 65 7.05 14.45 -11.90
CA ILE A 65 8.07 13.90 -10.99
C ILE A 65 7.50 12.67 -10.26
N ASN A 66 6.29 12.78 -9.72
CA ASN A 66 5.64 11.67 -9.01
C ASN A 66 5.43 10.44 -9.89
N PHE A 67 5.15 10.64 -11.18
CA PHE A 67 5.08 9.57 -12.17
C PHE A 67 6.43 8.85 -12.35
N LEU A 68 7.53 9.61 -12.44
CA LEU A 68 8.87 9.01 -12.55
C LEU A 68 9.28 8.28 -11.28
N ILE A 69 9.00 8.87 -10.11
CA ILE A 69 9.27 8.26 -8.80
C ILE A 69 8.47 6.97 -8.63
N SER A 70 7.18 6.97 -8.98
CA SER A 70 6.33 5.78 -8.83
C SER A 70 6.76 4.63 -9.74
N ALA A 71 7.20 4.93 -10.96
CA ALA A 71 7.81 3.96 -11.86
C ALA A 71 9.14 3.40 -11.30
N ALA A 72 9.98 4.26 -10.72
CA ALA A 72 11.23 3.84 -10.08
C ALA A 72 10.98 2.92 -8.86
N ILE A 73 10.00 3.25 -8.03
CA ILE A 73 9.61 2.44 -6.85
C ILE A 73 9.18 1.03 -7.26
N CYS A 74 8.51 0.85 -8.42
CA CYS A 74 8.09 -0.47 -8.88
C CYS A 74 9.26 -1.45 -8.99
N PHE A 75 10.46 -1.00 -9.36
CA PHE A 75 11.64 -1.87 -9.48
C PHE A 75 12.06 -2.50 -8.15
N LEU A 76 11.70 -1.93 -7.00
CA LEU A 76 11.98 -2.52 -5.69
C LEU A 76 11.32 -3.89 -5.49
N ASN A 77 10.27 -4.22 -6.26
CA ASN A 77 9.63 -5.55 -6.25
C ASN A 77 10.62 -6.68 -6.57
N PHE A 78 11.68 -6.41 -7.33
CA PHE A 78 12.66 -7.43 -7.70
C PHE A 78 13.64 -7.77 -6.56
N TRP A 79 13.69 -6.96 -5.50
CA TRP A 79 14.57 -7.21 -4.35
C TRP A 79 13.80 -7.76 -3.15
N TYR A 80 12.86 -6.97 -2.63
CA TYR A 80 12.09 -7.32 -1.43
C TYR A 80 10.70 -6.72 -1.52
N PHE A 81 9.68 -7.56 -1.39
CA PHE A 81 8.29 -7.12 -1.45
C PHE A 81 7.95 -6.17 -0.30
N SER A 82 8.51 -6.40 0.90
CA SER A 82 8.35 -5.50 2.05
C SER A 82 8.93 -4.11 1.81
N ILE A 83 10.15 -4.01 1.27
CA ILE A 83 10.80 -2.72 0.95
C ILE A 83 9.99 -1.96 -0.09
N PHE A 84 9.54 -2.66 -1.14
CA PHE A 84 8.65 -2.09 -2.14
C PHE A 84 7.38 -1.52 -1.51
N LEU A 85 6.65 -2.30 -0.69
CA LEU A 85 5.40 -1.85 -0.08
C LEU A 85 5.58 -0.64 0.83
N ILE A 86 6.68 -0.56 1.59
CA ILE A 86 6.98 0.60 2.44
C ILE A 86 7.21 1.84 1.57
N ALA A 87 8.10 1.76 0.59
CA ALA A 87 8.40 2.87 -0.31
C ALA A 87 7.15 3.33 -1.07
N TRP A 88 6.36 2.39 -1.58
CA TRP A 88 5.11 2.66 -2.28
C TRP A 88 4.07 3.35 -1.39
N SER A 89 3.93 2.90 -0.14
CA SER A 89 2.99 3.51 0.81
C SER A 89 3.39 4.92 1.20
N LEU A 90 4.69 5.17 1.44
CA LEU A 90 5.21 6.50 1.74
C LEU A 90 5.02 7.46 0.56
N TRP A 91 5.30 6.99 -0.66
CA TRP A 91 5.04 7.73 -1.89
C TRP A 91 3.55 8.07 -2.04
N LEU A 92 2.64 7.13 -1.78
CA LEU A 92 1.20 7.38 -1.89
C LEU A 92 0.73 8.45 -0.88
N VAL A 93 1.27 8.43 0.34
CA VAL A 93 1.00 9.47 1.35
C VAL A 93 1.52 10.84 0.88
N GLU A 94 2.72 10.89 0.31
CA GLU A 94 3.30 12.11 -0.27
C GLU A 94 2.50 12.63 -1.47
N LEU A 95 2.08 11.75 -2.38
CA LEU A 95 1.23 12.11 -3.52
C LEU A 95 -0.10 12.76 -3.06
N CYS A 96 -0.79 12.11 -2.13
CA CYS A 96 -2.05 12.61 -1.57
C CYS A 96 -1.87 13.92 -0.80
N GLY A 97 -0.90 13.97 0.11
CA GLY A 97 -0.60 15.15 0.91
C GLY A 97 -0.15 16.33 0.05
N GLY A 98 0.70 16.08 -0.95
CA GLY A 98 1.16 17.06 -1.92
C GLY A 98 0.00 17.60 -2.76
N ALA A 99 -0.86 16.75 -3.31
CA ALA A 99 -2.03 17.18 -4.08
C ALA A 99 -2.93 18.14 -3.28
N ILE A 100 -3.25 17.76 -2.04
CA ILE A 100 -4.05 18.59 -1.12
C ILE A 100 -3.31 19.90 -0.79
N TRP A 101 -2.02 19.85 -0.50
CA TRP A 101 -1.20 21.03 -0.19
C TRP A 101 -1.21 22.05 -1.34
N HIS A 102 -1.00 21.59 -2.58
CA HIS A 102 -1.00 22.45 -3.76
C HIS A 102 -2.37 23.11 -3.99
N LEU A 103 -3.44 22.34 -3.85
CA LEU A 103 -4.81 22.84 -4.00
C LEU A 103 -5.15 23.87 -2.92
N HIS A 104 -5.03 23.51 -1.64
CA HIS A 104 -5.38 24.38 -0.52
C HIS A 104 -4.48 25.61 -0.44
N GLY A 105 -3.19 25.46 -0.76
CA GLY A 105 -2.26 26.58 -0.80
C GLY A 105 -2.62 27.61 -1.86
N THR A 106 -3.09 27.18 -3.04
CA THR A 106 -3.50 28.09 -4.12
C THR A 106 -4.87 28.69 -3.85
N HIS A 107 -5.82 27.89 -3.36
CA HIS A 107 -7.10 28.37 -2.84
C HIS A 107 -6.91 29.50 -1.83
N LYS A 108 -6.04 29.31 -0.83
CA LYS A 108 -5.77 30.33 0.19
C LYS A 108 -5.19 31.62 -0.41
N LYS A 109 -4.29 31.51 -1.38
CA LYS A 109 -3.74 32.68 -2.09
C LYS A 109 -4.85 33.45 -2.84
N LEU A 110 -5.73 32.74 -3.52
CA LEU A 110 -6.85 33.35 -4.22
C LEU A 110 -7.86 33.99 -3.26
N TYR A 111 -8.14 33.34 -2.12
CA TYR A 111 -8.98 33.92 -1.06
C TYR A 111 -8.39 35.22 -0.51
N VAL A 112 -7.08 35.26 -0.24
CA VAL A 112 -6.41 36.49 0.22
C VAL A 112 -6.50 37.58 -0.85
N LEU A 113 -6.24 37.25 -2.12
CA LEU A 113 -6.37 38.21 -3.21
C LEU A 113 -7.80 38.75 -3.35
N LYS A 114 -8.82 37.89 -3.19
CA LYS A 114 -10.24 38.31 -3.12
C LYS A 114 -10.46 39.35 -2.03
N MET A 115 -9.92 39.13 -0.83
CA MET A 115 -10.06 40.06 0.29
C MET A 115 -9.33 41.38 0.03
N ASP A 116 -8.10 41.33 -0.48
CA ASP A 116 -7.27 42.52 -0.75
C ASP A 116 -7.87 43.42 -1.83
N ARG A 117 -8.51 42.83 -2.85
CA ARG A 117 -9.14 43.54 -3.97
C ARG A 117 -10.59 43.95 -3.70
N GLY A 118 -11.15 43.57 -2.56
CA GLY A 118 -12.54 43.86 -2.22
C GLY A 118 -13.55 43.16 -3.12
N TRP A 119 -13.20 41.99 -3.69
CA TRP A 119 -14.08 41.17 -4.54
C TRP A 119 -15.14 40.39 -3.72
N GLN A 120 -15.51 40.93 -2.57
CA GLN A 120 -16.61 40.44 -1.76
C GLN A 120 -17.92 40.85 -2.43
N ALA A 121 -18.94 40.01 -2.30
CA ALA A 121 -20.28 40.40 -2.74
C ALA A 121 -20.77 41.60 -1.92
N ASP A 122 -21.67 42.44 -2.46
CA ASP A 122 -22.21 43.62 -1.76
C ASP A 122 -22.77 43.26 -0.37
N ALA A 123 -22.80 44.20 0.57
CA ALA A 123 -23.16 44.00 1.99
C ALA A 123 -24.47 43.22 2.27
N LYS A 124 -25.39 43.17 1.32
CA LYS A 124 -26.64 42.39 1.39
C LYS A 124 -26.46 40.89 1.11
N GLN A 125 -25.36 40.53 0.47
CA GLN A 125 -24.93 39.20 0.04
C GLN A 125 -23.73 38.71 0.89
N ILE A 126 -23.11 39.57 1.70
CA ILE A 126 -22.10 39.21 2.72
C ILE A 126 -22.66 38.26 3.79
N SER A 127 -23.96 38.34 4.13
CA SER A 127 -24.60 37.33 4.99
C SER A 127 -24.70 35.95 4.34
N GLU A 128 -24.41 35.84 3.03
CA GLU A 128 -24.40 34.63 2.23
C GLU A 128 -22.98 34.22 1.75
N ASP A 129 -21.93 35.02 2.00
CA ASP A 129 -20.55 34.70 1.60
C ASP A 129 -19.95 33.67 2.57
N ASP A 130 -20.12 32.40 2.23
CA ASP A 130 -19.64 31.25 3.01
C ASP A 130 -18.12 31.02 2.88
N ASP A 131 -17.40 31.80 2.05
CA ASP A 131 -15.95 31.66 1.83
C ASP A 131 -15.13 31.79 3.12
N VAL A 132 -15.63 32.59 4.07
CA VAL A 132 -14.98 32.78 5.39
C VAL A 132 -14.79 31.44 6.10
N TYR A 133 -15.72 30.50 5.92
CA TYR A 133 -15.67 29.17 6.53
C TYR A 133 -14.78 28.19 5.76
N TRP A 134 -14.27 28.57 4.59
CA TRP A 134 -13.41 27.74 3.75
C TRP A 134 -12.02 28.30 3.54
N LYS A 135 -11.69 29.51 4.05
CA LYS A 135 -10.45 30.27 3.85
C LYS A 135 -9.10 29.52 3.84
N ASN A 136 -9.03 28.34 4.46
CA ASN A 136 -7.82 27.51 4.51
C ASN A 136 -7.85 26.29 3.57
N GLY A 137 -8.89 26.14 2.75
CA GLY A 137 -9.16 24.95 1.93
C GLY A 137 -9.95 23.84 2.64
N TRP A 138 -10.42 24.05 3.87
CA TRP A 138 -11.27 23.08 4.58
C TRP A 138 -12.42 23.78 5.31
N TYR A 139 -13.55 23.09 5.43
CA TYR A 139 -14.75 23.65 6.05
C TYR A 139 -14.60 23.82 7.55
N ASN A 140 -14.92 25.01 8.06
CA ASN A 140 -14.86 25.35 9.48
C ASN A 140 -15.94 26.40 9.80
N ASN A 141 -17.16 25.92 10.08
CA ASN A 141 -18.29 26.76 10.46
C ASN A 141 -18.81 26.39 11.86
N PRO A 142 -18.59 27.21 12.90
CA PRO A 142 -19.11 26.98 14.24
C PRO A 142 -20.64 26.97 14.32
N ASN A 143 -21.31 27.75 13.47
CA ASN A 143 -22.76 27.96 13.48
C ASN A 143 -23.51 26.83 12.76
N ASP A 144 -22.89 26.16 11.80
CA ASP A 144 -23.47 24.99 11.13
C ASP A 144 -23.45 23.77 12.06
N LYS A 145 -24.62 23.15 12.27
CA LYS A 145 -24.76 21.97 13.14
C LYS A 145 -24.31 20.68 12.46
N ARG A 146 -24.20 20.66 11.13
CA ARG A 146 -23.82 19.48 10.36
C ARG A 146 -22.35 19.11 10.59
N LEU A 147 -22.08 17.81 10.68
CA LEU A 147 -20.73 17.26 10.77
C LEU A 147 -20.07 17.14 9.40
N TRP A 148 -20.84 16.71 8.39
CA TRP A 148 -20.42 16.63 7.00
C TRP A 148 -21.26 17.55 6.14
N VAL A 149 -20.60 18.21 5.20
CA VAL A 149 -21.21 19.06 4.18
C VAL A 149 -20.66 18.63 2.81
N PRO A 150 -21.38 18.88 1.70
CA PRO A 150 -20.81 18.68 0.37
C PRO A 150 -19.46 19.37 0.25
N ASP A 151 -18.50 18.70 -0.39
CA ASP A 151 -17.17 19.25 -0.57
C ASP A 151 -17.18 20.39 -1.59
N ARG A 152 -16.40 21.43 -1.30
CA ARG A 152 -16.37 22.67 -2.09
C ARG A 152 -15.60 22.53 -3.40
N PHE A 153 -14.60 21.66 -3.45
CA PHE A 153 -13.83 21.44 -4.67
C PHE A 153 -14.50 20.37 -5.54
N PHE A 154 -15.15 19.39 -4.91
CA PHE A 154 -15.78 18.27 -5.59
C PHE A 154 -17.17 17.96 -5.00
N PRO A 155 -18.26 18.46 -5.59
CA PRO A 155 -19.61 18.31 -5.03
C PRO A 155 -20.08 16.87 -4.78
N SER A 156 -19.47 15.88 -5.45
CA SER A 156 -19.73 14.45 -5.23
C SER A 156 -19.08 13.89 -3.96
N ASN A 157 -18.22 14.67 -3.28
CA ASN A 157 -17.53 14.31 -2.05
C ASN A 157 -18.10 15.09 -0.85
N TYR A 158 -17.60 14.76 0.34
CA TYR A 158 -17.97 15.44 1.59
C TYR A 158 -16.75 16.00 2.29
N SER A 159 -16.93 17.16 2.88
CA SER A 159 -15.98 17.82 3.78
C SER A 159 -16.47 17.72 5.22
N THR A 160 -15.55 17.44 6.15
CA THR A 160 -15.85 17.41 7.58
C THR A 160 -15.74 18.80 8.18
N ASN A 161 -16.72 19.21 8.97
CA ASN A 161 -16.73 20.50 9.65
C ASN A 161 -15.68 20.53 10.79
N MET A 162 -14.54 21.18 10.53
CA MET A 162 -13.42 21.32 11.47
C MET A 162 -13.71 22.27 12.62
N ALA A 163 -14.84 22.98 12.63
CA ALA A 163 -15.25 23.77 13.80
C ALA A 163 -15.71 22.86 14.95
N LYS A 164 -16.17 21.64 14.65
CA LYS A 164 -16.72 20.73 15.66
C LYS A 164 -15.62 19.85 16.26
N PRO A 165 -15.58 19.69 17.59
CA PRO A 165 -14.67 18.74 18.23
C PRO A 165 -14.81 17.32 17.66
N ALA A 166 -16.06 16.87 17.41
CA ALA A 166 -16.33 15.58 16.79
C ALA A 166 -15.71 15.45 15.37
N GLY A 167 -15.74 16.52 14.57
CA GLY A 167 -15.16 16.53 13.22
C GLY A 167 -13.64 16.41 13.23
N LYS A 168 -12.99 17.10 14.18
CA LYS A 168 -11.54 16.98 14.40
C LYS A 168 -11.17 15.56 14.86
N ILE A 169 -11.88 15.03 15.86
CA ILE A 169 -11.63 13.67 16.37
C ILE A 169 -11.82 12.64 15.26
N PHE A 170 -12.89 12.73 14.48
CA PHE A 170 -13.12 11.83 13.35
C PHE A 170 -11.98 11.89 12.33
N THR A 171 -11.62 13.09 11.87
CA THR A 171 -10.63 13.27 10.79
C THR A 171 -9.23 12.88 11.24
N PHE A 172 -8.76 13.41 12.37
CA PHE A 172 -7.42 13.10 12.87
C PHE A 172 -7.35 11.69 13.46
N GLY A 173 -8.45 11.16 14.00
CA GLY A 173 -8.56 9.77 14.43
C GLY A 173 -8.46 8.80 13.25
N LEU A 174 -9.13 9.09 12.14
CA LEU A 174 -9.02 8.29 10.91
C LEU A 174 -7.59 8.34 10.35
N LEU A 175 -7.02 9.54 10.19
CA LEU A 175 -5.65 9.70 9.71
C LEU A 175 -4.64 8.99 10.62
N GLY A 176 -4.72 9.21 11.93
CA GLY A 176 -3.86 8.57 12.92
C GLY A 176 -4.02 7.05 12.95
N GLY A 177 -5.26 6.56 12.89
CA GLY A 177 -5.57 5.14 12.81
C GLY A 177 -5.00 4.48 11.56
N THR A 178 -5.15 5.12 10.39
CA THR A 178 -4.52 4.66 9.13
C THR A 178 -3.00 4.60 9.25
N MET A 179 -2.35 5.61 9.83
CA MET A 179 -0.90 5.61 10.03
C MET A 179 -0.44 4.50 10.98
N VAL A 180 -1.17 4.24 12.07
CA VAL A 180 -0.87 3.13 12.98
C VAL A 180 -1.02 1.79 12.29
N LEU A 181 -2.09 1.59 11.51
CA LEU A 181 -2.29 0.37 10.72
C LEU A 181 -1.19 0.17 9.69
N LEU A 182 -0.76 1.23 8.99
CA LEU A 182 0.37 1.18 8.06
C LEU A 182 1.67 0.75 8.77
N LEU A 183 1.96 1.29 9.95
CA LEU A 183 3.14 0.89 10.73
C LEU A 183 3.08 -0.59 11.15
N ILE A 184 1.91 -1.09 11.58
CA ILE A 184 1.72 -2.51 11.90
C ILE A 184 1.99 -3.36 10.66
N LEU A 185 1.44 -2.98 9.50
CA LEU A 185 1.64 -3.69 8.24
C LEU A 185 3.12 -3.71 7.83
N PHE A 186 3.85 -2.59 7.98
CA PHE A 186 5.28 -2.54 7.70
C PHE A 186 6.06 -3.55 8.55
N VAL A 187 5.77 -3.63 9.85
CA VAL A 187 6.40 -4.61 10.73
C VAL A 187 6.09 -6.04 10.30
N VAL A 188 4.83 -6.33 9.92
CA VAL A 188 4.42 -7.66 9.45
C VAL A 188 5.17 -8.06 8.17
N PHE A 189 5.22 -7.17 7.17
CA PHE A 189 5.91 -7.47 5.91
C PHE A 189 7.43 -7.57 6.07
N LEU A 190 8.05 -6.72 6.89
CA LEU A 190 9.47 -6.85 7.21
C LEU A 190 9.75 -8.19 7.91
N ARG A 191 8.88 -8.62 8.84
CA ARG A 191 9.01 -9.94 9.45
C ARG A 191 8.88 -11.06 8.42
N ALA A 192 7.95 -10.96 7.47
CA ALA A 192 7.76 -11.98 6.44
C ALA A 192 9.01 -12.16 5.56
N ASP A 193 9.72 -11.07 5.22
CA ASP A 193 10.91 -11.12 4.35
C ASP A 193 12.21 -11.44 5.10
N PHE A 194 12.38 -10.95 6.33
CA PHE A 194 13.66 -10.98 7.03
C PHE A 194 13.72 -11.97 8.20
N THR A 195 12.63 -12.70 8.49
CA THR A 195 12.68 -13.75 9.52
C THR A 195 13.06 -15.09 8.87
N PRO A 196 14.27 -15.62 9.16
CA PRO A 196 14.68 -16.91 8.62
C PRO A 196 13.80 -18.05 9.14
N ARG A 197 13.59 -19.04 8.28
CA ARG A 197 12.75 -20.21 8.56
C ARG A 197 13.61 -21.39 8.99
N TYR A 198 13.16 -22.12 10.00
CA TYR A 198 13.88 -23.27 10.53
C TYR A 198 12.95 -24.46 10.74
N LEU A 199 13.48 -25.65 10.43
CA LEU A 199 12.95 -26.90 10.94
C LEU A 199 13.67 -27.24 12.26
N GLU A 200 12.91 -27.28 13.35
CA GLU A 200 13.36 -27.66 14.68
C GLU A 200 12.71 -28.98 15.08
N LEU A 201 13.52 -29.92 15.60
CA LEU A 201 13.02 -31.16 16.18
C LEU A 201 12.89 -30.97 17.70
N ARG A 202 11.68 -31.14 18.24
CA ARG A 202 11.37 -31.02 19.67
C ARG A 202 10.71 -32.30 20.16
N GLY A 203 11.49 -33.15 20.82
CA GLY A 203 11.03 -34.46 21.29
C GLY A 203 10.56 -35.33 20.12
N ASN A 204 9.27 -35.69 20.11
CA ASN A 204 8.64 -36.50 19.07
C ASN A 204 7.94 -35.68 17.97
N ALA A 205 8.14 -34.36 17.93
CA ALA A 205 7.54 -33.48 16.93
C ALA A 205 8.59 -32.67 16.18
N ALA A 206 8.29 -32.35 14.92
CA ALA A 206 8.99 -31.35 14.14
C ALA A 206 8.15 -30.08 14.06
N GLN A 207 8.80 -28.94 14.24
CA GLN A 207 8.19 -27.61 14.12
C GLN A 207 8.90 -26.84 13.02
N ILE A 208 8.12 -26.24 12.12
CA ILE A 208 8.63 -25.31 11.12
C ILE A 208 8.25 -23.89 11.54
N SER A 209 9.26 -23.09 11.82
CA SER A 209 9.07 -21.68 12.15
C SER A 209 8.80 -20.88 10.86
N SER A 210 7.69 -20.15 10.87
CA SER A 210 7.32 -19.22 9.81
C SER A 210 6.52 -18.07 10.42
N PRO A 211 6.79 -16.80 10.02
CA PRO A 211 6.05 -15.65 10.51
C PRO A 211 4.55 -15.69 10.22
N MET A 212 4.12 -16.36 9.15
CA MET A 212 2.72 -16.34 8.70
C MET A 212 2.02 -17.69 8.82
N SER A 213 2.74 -18.79 8.66
CA SER A 213 2.12 -20.13 8.66
C SER A 213 3.02 -21.14 9.35
N PRO A 214 3.29 -21.02 10.66
CA PRO A 214 4.04 -22.05 11.37
C PRO A 214 3.24 -23.36 11.36
N ILE A 215 3.95 -24.49 11.30
CA ILE A 215 3.33 -25.81 11.44
C ILE A 215 4.12 -26.66 12.43
N THR A 216 3.41 -27.59 13.06
CA THR A 216 3.97 -28.63 13.90
C THR A 216 3.36 -29.95 13.45
N PHE A 217 4.18 -30.99 13.31
CA PHE A 217 3.74 -32.34 12.97
C PHE A 217 4.52 -33.37 13.79
N GLU A 218 3.91 -34.51 14.06
CA GLU A 218 4.58 -35.59 14.79
C GLU A 218 5.51 -36.39 13.87
N LEU A 219 6.66 -36.80 14.39
CA LEU A 219 7.64 -37.58 13.64
C LEU A 219 7.12 -38.96 13.25
N LYS A 220 6.21 -39.54 14.04
CA LYS A 220 5.57 -40.83 13.74
C LYS A 220 4.67 -40.79 12.50
N ASP A 221 4.21 -39.59 12.11
CA ASP A 221 3.31 -39.42 10.96
C ASP A 221 4.09 -39.27 9.65
N VAL A 222 5.41 -39.10 9.72
CA VAL A 222 6.28 -38.98 8.55
C VAL A 222 6.29 -40.31 7.81
N LYS A 223 5.85 -40.29 6.56
CA LYS A 223 5.82 -41.47 5.67
C LYS A 223 7.12 -41.63 4.88
N GLY A 224 7.82 -40.53 4.64
CA GLY A 224 9.06 -40.48 3.88
C GLY A 224 9.57 -39.05 3.79
N PHE A 225 10.87 -38.91 3.49
CA PHE A 225 11.48 -37.61 3.24
C PHE A 225 12.67 -37.75 2.28
N GLU A 226 12.87 -36.76 1.42
CA GLU A 226 13.89 -36.79 0.38
C GLU A 226 14.46 -35.40 0.10
N LEU A 227 15.71 -35.35 -0.39
CA LEU A 227 16.33 -34.11 -0.89
C LEU A 227 16.13 -34.02 -2.40
N LEU A 228 15.40 -33.00 -2.82
CA LEU A 228 15.14 -32.71 -4.22
C LEU A 228 16.14 -31.67 -4.75
N GLY A 229 16.82 -32.00 -5.85
CA GLY A 229 17.71 -31.07 -6.55
C GLY A 229 16.99 -30.00 -7.37
N LYS A 230 15.68 -30.16 -7.58
CA LYS A 230 14.79 -29.19 -8.25
C LYS A 230 13.41 -29.19 -7.55
N MET A 231 12.59 -28.18 -7.82
CA MET A 231 11.20 -28.19 -7.37
C MET A 231 10.43 -29.35 -8.03
N PRO A 232 9.46 -29.98 -7.34
CA PRO A 232 8.59 -30.96 -7.97
C PRO A 232 7.86 -30.35 -9.17
N GLU A 233 7.66 -31.15 -10.21
CA GLU A 233 6.84 -30.76 -11.35
C GLU A 233 5.37 -30.73 -10.92
N GLY A 234 4.64 -29.68 -11.29
CA GLY A 234 3.24 -29.52 -10.89
C GLY A 234 2.78 -28.06 -10.92
N ASN A 235 1.47 -27.85 -10.99
CA ASN A 235 0.87 -26.52 -11.00
C ASN A 235 0.35 -26.17 -9.61
N PHE A 236 1.25 -25.65 -8.76
CA PHE A 236 0.92 -25.27 -7.39
C PHE A 236 0.07 -23.99 -7.33
N THR A 237 -1.17 -24.13 -6.89
CA THR A 237 -2.08 -23.01 -6.63
C THR A 237 -2.02 -22.64 -5.17
N ARG A 238 -1.67 -21.38 -4.86
CA ARG A 238 -1.66 -20.88 -3.48
C ARG A 238 -3.09 -20.77 -2.95
N THR A 239 -3.37 -21.42 -1.81
CA THR A 239 -4.65 -21.31 -1.10
C THR A 239 -4.56 -20.39 0.11
N ASN A 240 -3.39 -20.28 0.75
CA ASN A 240 -3.13 -19.34 1.84
C ASN A 240 -1.63 -19.04 1.96
N GLY A 241 -1.25 -17.81 2.31
CA GLY A 241 0.12 -17.41 2.58
C GLY A 241 0.70 -16.47 1.51
N LEU A 242 2.01 -16.54 1.29
CA LEU A 242 2.77 -15.66 0.42
C LEU A 242 3.37 -16.43 -0.75
N ALA A 243 3.23 -15.86 -1.94
CA ALA A 243 3.93 -16.29 -3.13
C ALA A 243 4.38 -15.02 -3.87
N ASP A 244 5.69 -14.81 -3.91
CA ASP A 244 6.33 -13.70 -4.61
C ASP A 244 7.45 -14.23 -5.52
N ASP A 245 8.25 -13.36 -6.12
CA ASP A 245 9.32 -13.78 -7.03
C ASP A 245 10.47 -14.54 -6.32
N ARG A 246 10.60 -14.45 -5.00
CA ARG A 246 11.69 -15.06 -4.22
C ARG A 246 11.27 -16.30 -3.44
N GLN A 247 10.02 -16.37 -2.98
CA GLN A 247 9.61 -17.38 -2.01
C GLN A 247 8.16 -17.85 -2.16
N LEU A 248 7.92 -19.06 -1.67
CA LEU A 248 6.64 -19.72 -1.54
C LEU A 248 6.46 -20.14 -0.07
N VAL A 249 5.51 -19.51 0.62
CA VAL A 249 5.29 -19.71 2.06
C VAL A 249 3.80 -19.90 2.35
N GLY A 250 3.44 -21.02 2.96
CA GLY A 250 2.07 -21.29 3.41
C GLY A 250 1.45 -22.51 2.74
N LYS A 251 0.15 -22.43 2.45
CA LYS A 251 -0.66 -23.53 1.94
C LYS A 251 -0.83 -23.42 0.43
N PHE A 252 -0.53 -24.51 -0.24
CA PHE A 252 -0.63 -24.66 -1.68
C PHE A 252 -1.39 -25.95 -1.98
N GLN A 253 -2.00 -26.01 -3.15
CA GLN A 253 -2.72 -27.18 -3.64
C GLN A 253 -2.24 -27.48 -5.06
N GLU A 254 -1.95 -28.74 -5.32
CA GLU A 254 -1.64 -29.30 -6.63
C GLU A 254 -2.77 -30.28 -6.97
N LYS A 255 -3.19 -30.34 -8.25
CA LYS A 255 -4.42 -31.05 -8.64
C LYS A 255 -4.31 -32.57 -8.53
N GLU A 256 -3.15 -33.12 -8.82
CA GLU A 256 -2.88 -34.56 -8.89
C GLU A 256 -2.25 -35.07 -7.60
N THR A 257 -1.34 -34.30 -7.00
CA THR A 257 -0.56 -34.72 -5.82
C THR A 257 -1.09 -34.17 -4.50
N GLY A 258 -2.09 -33.28 -4.53
CA GLY A 258 -2.86 -32.86 -3.36
C GLY A 258 -2.28 -31.65 -2.63
N ASP A 259 -2.35 -31.70 -1.30
CA ASP A 259 -2.12 -30.54 -0.43
C ASP A 259 -0.64 -30.35 -0.09
N TYR A 260 -0.15 -29.11 -0.15
CA TYR A 260 1.23 -28.75 0.17
C TYR A 260 1.33 -27.69 1.27
N ARG A 261 2.38 -27.79 2.06
CA ARG A 261 2.86 -26.74 2.98
C ARG A 261 4.26 -26.35 2.55
N MET A 262 4.39 -25.17 1.95
CA MET A 262 5.64 -24.71 1.36
C MET A 262 6.32 -23.68 2.24
N TYR A 263 7.64 -23.78 2.30
CA TYR A 263 8.58 -22.89 2.99
C TYR A 263 9.85 -22.77 2.13
N VAL A 264 9.66 -22.41 0.86
CA VAL A 264 10.67 -22.54 -0.19
C VAL A 264 11.14 -21.16 -0.65
N TYR A 265 12.44 -20.95 -0.71
CA TYR A 265 13.11 -19.92 -1.50
C TYR A 265 13.36 -20.48 -2.91
N LYS A 266 12.84 -19.82 -3.94
CA LYS A 266 12.73 -20.38 -5.31
C LYS A 266 14.08 -20.69 -5.96
N ASP A 267 15.10 -19.90 -5.64
CA ASP A 267 16.45 -20.02 -6.23
C ASP A 267 17.44 -20.77 -5.31
N CYS A 268 16.95 -21.52 -4.33
CA CYS A 268 17.78 -22.24 -3.37
C CYS A 268 17.52 -23.75 -3.45
N PHE A 269 18.60 -24.53 -3.52
CA PHE A 269 18.56 -25.99 -3.55
C PHE A 269 19.64 -26.56 -2.62
N PRO A 270 19.46 -27.78 -2.09
CA PRO A 270 18.32 -28.69 -2.31
C PRO A 270 17.02 -28.26 -1.59
N VAL A 271 15.89 -28.85 -1.97
CA VAL A 271 14.60 -28.73 -1.26
C VAL A 271 14.33 -30.03 -0.51
N LEU A 272 14.09 -29.95 0.79
CA LEU A 272 13.66 -31.09 1.60
C LEU A 272 12.15 -31.28 1.43
N LYS A 273 11.76 -32.44 0.90
CA LYS A 273 10.38 -32.90 0.83
C LYS A 273 10.10 -33.85 1.98
N ILE A 274 8.96 -33.69 2.65
CA ILE A 274 8.51 -34.55 3.75
C ILE A 274 7.05 -34.92 3.50
N ASP A 275 6.77 -36.22 3.37
CA ASP A 275 5.45 -36.75 3.09
C ASP A 275 4.71 -37.07 4.39
N LEU A 276 3.53 -36.47 4.58
CA LEU A 276 2.64 -36.70 5.72
C LEU A 276 1.29 -37.25 5.22
N PRO A 277 0.41 -37.78 6.09
CA PRO A 277 -0.80 -38.47 5.65
C PRO A 277 -1.80 -37.62 4.86
N GLY A 278 -1.85 -36.30 5.10
CA GLY A 278 -2.80 -35.39 4.45
C GLY A 278 -2.18 -34.25 3.64
N TYR A 279 -0.87 -34.06 3.71
CA TYR A 279 -0.18 -33.00 2.97
C TYR A 279 1.31 -33.30 2.84
N THR A 280 1.97 -32.63 1.90
CA THR A 280 3.42 -32.70 1.71
C THR A 280 4.07 -31.39 2.14
N VAL A 281 5.16 -31.47 2.90
CA VAL A 281 5.96 -30.29 3.24
C VAL A 281 7.11 -30.14 2.26
N LEU A 282 7.31 -28.93 1.73
CA LEU A 282 8.52 -28.56 0.99
C LEU A 282 9.21 -27.43 1.74
N ILE A 283 10.48 -27.61 2.10
CA ILE A 283 11.25 -26.62 2.84
C ILE A 283 12.70 -26.57 2.39
N ASN A 284 13.26 -25.38 2.29
CA ASN A 284 14.68 -25.16 2.07
C ASN A 284 15.19 -23.95 2.88
N SER A 285 16.47 -23.61 2.71
CA SER A 285 17.08 -22.44 3.32
C SER A 285 18.01 -21.70 2.36
N GLU A 286 18.09 -20.37 2.52
CA GLU A 286 19.13 -19.54 1.88
C GLU A 286 20.53 -19.83 2.46
N LYS A 287 20.63 -20.42 3.67
CA LYS A 287 21.91 -20.78 4.28
C LYS A 287 22.42 -22.11 3.74
N LYS A 288 23.56 -22.06 3.03
CA LYS A 288 24.24 -23.24 2.48
C LYS A 288 24.44 -24.35 3.52
N GLY A 289 24.09 -25.59 3.16
CA GLY A 289 24.25 -26.78 4.00
C GLY A 289 23.16 -26.97 5.07
N GLN A 290 22.25 -26.01 5.22
CA GLN A 290 21.24 -26.07 6.27
C GLN A 290 20.13 -27.08 5.94
N THR A 291 19.68 -27.14 4.69
CA THR A 291 18.63 -28.09 4.28
C THR A 291 19.10 -29.52 4.42
N GLU A 292 20.35 -29.79 4.05
CA GLU A 292 21.02 -31.07 4.24
C GLU A 292 21.21 -31.39 5.73
N SER A 293 21.46 -30.38 6.57
CA SER A 293 21.49 -30.58 8.02
C SER A 293 20.13 -30.99 8.57
N TRP A 294 19.02 -30.46 8.05
CA TRP A 294 17.68 -30.90 8.46
C TRP A 294 17.39 -32.33 8.00
N TYR A 295 17.78 -32.68 6.78
CA TYR A 295 17.69 -34.06 6.28
C TYR A 295 18.45 -35.04 7.19
N ARG A 296 19.72 -34.76 7.51
CA ARG A 296 20.53 -35.60 8.42
C ARG A 296 19.87 -35.78 9.79
N LYS A 297 19.34 -34.69 10.36
CA LYS A 297 18.61 -34.76 11.64
C LYS A 297 17.35 -35.63 11.59
N LEU A 298 16.63 -35.64 10.46
CA LEU A 298 15.49 -36.53 10.27
C LEU A 298 15.95 -37.99 10.09
N ALA A 299 17.01 -38.23 9.30
CA ALA A 299 17.57 -39.56 9.10
C ALA A 299 18.12 -40.19 10.40
N GLU A 300 18.71 -39.39 11.29
CA GLU A 300 19.13 -39.84 12.62
C GLU A 300 17.94 -40.25 13.51
N ARG A 301 16.76 -39.67 13.30
CA ARG A 301 15.56 -39.89 14.13
C ARG A 301 14.62 -40.94 13.56
N LEU A 302 14.66 -41.17 12.25
CA LEU A 302 13.79 -42.07 11.49
C LEU A 302 14.66 -42.94 10.54
N PRO A 303 15.58 -43.75 11.08
CA PRO A 303 16.55 -44.50 10.27
C PRO A 303 15.89 -45.50 9.32
N GLU A 304 14.75 -46.07 9.70
CA GLU A 304 13.96 -46.99 8.87
C GLU A 304 13.42 -46.34 7.59
N LEU A 305 13.27 -45.01 7.57
CA LEU A 305 12.79 -44.26 6.41
C LEU A 305 13.93 -43.67 5.56
N ALA A 306 15.17 -43.67 6.06
CA ALA A 306 16.31 -43.04 5.39
C ALA A 306 16.90 -43.90 4.25
N ALA A 307 16.60 -45.20 4.19
CA ALA A 307 17.23 -46.19 3.31
C ALA A 307 16.92 -46.06 1.80
N GLY A 308 16.26 -44.98 1.35
CA GLY A 308 15.80 -44.79 -0.03
C GLY A 308 16.61 -43.78 -0.87
N ALA A 309 17.77 -43.32 -0.40
CA ALA A 309 18.52 -42.22 -1.03
C ALA A 309 20.03 -42.50 -1.24
N GLU A 310 20.42 -43.77 -1.38
CA GLU A 310 21.73 -44.16 -1.95
C GLU A 310 21.63 -44.40 -3.46
#